data_AF-A0AA51MTL4-F1
#
_entry.id   AF-A0AA51MTL4-F1
#
_cell.length_a   1.000
_cell.length_b   1.000
_cell.length_c   1.000
_cell.angle_alpha   90.00
_cell.angle_beta   90.00
_cell.angle_gamma   90.00
#
_symmetry.space_group_name_H-M   'P 1'
#
loop_
_entity.id
_entity.type
_entity.pdbx_description
1 polymer ?
#
loop_
_entity_poly.entity_id
_entity_poly.type
_entity_poly.pdbx_seq_one_letter_code
_entity_poly.pdbx_strand_id
1 'polypeptide(L)' 'MYCIICGNEKTGITLLRQTVCKDCIDEIVNVSIFDENYDLYKNFIRILLGYYISEKHQLNPVN' A
#
# COMPACT_ATOMS: atom_id res chain seq x y z
N MET A 1 10.68 -6.82 -9.90
CA MET A 1 9.27 -6.79 -9.41
C MET A 1 8.81 -5.34 -9.41
N TYR A 2 7.63 -5.04 -9.95
CA TYR A 2 7.19 -3.67 -10.12
C TYR A 2 6.57 -3.10 -8.85
N CYS A 3 6.92 -1.86 -8.49
CA CYS A 3 6.27 -1.15 -7.41
C CYS A 3 4.85 -0.74 -7.82
N ILE A 4 3.85 -1.07 -7.00
CA ILE A 4 2.45 -0.72 -7.27
C ILE A 4 2.19 0.79 -7.25
N ILE A 5 3.08 1.60 -6.64
CA ILE A 5 2.93 3.06 -6.53
C ILE A 5 3.58 3.75 -7.74
N CYS A 6 4.89 3.59 -7.91
CA CYS A 6 5.63 4.32 -8.95
C CYS A 6 5.79 3.54 -10.27
N GLY A 7 5.37 2.28 -10.34
CA GLY A 7 5.50 1.44 -11.53
C GLY A 7 6.94 1.04 -11.89
N ASN A 8 7.95 1.51 -11.15
CA ASN A 8 9.35 1.20 -11.44
C ASN A 8 9.72 -0.21 -10.98
N GLU A 9 10.60 -0.85 -11.74
CA GLU A 9 11.23 -2.10 -11.32
C GLU A 9 12.33 -1.83 -10.29
N LYS A 10 12.04 -2.13 -9.02
CA LYS A 10 12.95 -1.92 -7.89
C LYS A 10 12.81 -3.05 -6.88
N THR A 11 13.86 -3.27 -6.09
CA THR A 11 13.73 -4.12 -4.89
C THR A 11 12.76 -3.45 -3.92
N GLY A 12 11.81 -4.23 -3.42
CA GLY A 12 10.74 -3.74 -2.56
C GLY A 12 10.33 -4.74 -1.51
N ILE A 13 9.51 -4.29 -0.58
CA ILE A 13 8.88 -5.12 0.45
C ILE A 13 7.46 -5.48 0.03
N THR A 14 6.96 -6.59 0.56
CA THR A 14 5.55 -6.96 0.42
C THR A 14 4.75 -6.31 1.54
N LEU A 15 3.96 -5.28 1.20
CA LEU A 15 3.03 -4.60 2.10
C LEU A 15 1.60 -4.94 1.67
N LEU A 16 0.80 -5.55 2.56
CA LEU A 16 -0.59 -5.89 2.28
C LEU A 16 -0.77 -6.71 0.98
N ARG A 17 0.15 -7.67 0.75
CA ARG A 17 0.27 -8.49 -0.48
C ARG A 17 0.63 -7.73 -1.77
N GLN A 18 0.88 -6.43 -1.68
CA GLN A 18 1.38 -5.63 -2.79
C GLN A 18 2.88 -5.38 -2.65
N THR A 19 3.58 -5.23 -3.77
CA THR A 19 5.00 -4.90 -3.77
C THR A 19 5.20 -3.39 -3.81
N VAL A 20 5.89 -2.86 -2.81
CA VAL A 20 6.22 -1.44 -2.72
C VAL A 20 7.72 -1.28 -2.60
N CYS A 21 8.33 -0.43 -3.44
CA CYS A 21 9.76 -0.16 -3.36
C CYS A 21 10.08 0.68 -2.11
N LYS A 22 11.35 0.63 -1.69
CA LYS A 22 11.82 1.36 -0.50
C LYS A 22 11.56 2.86 -0.60
N ASP A 23 11.84 3.47 -1.74
CA ASP A 23 11.69 4.92 -1.92
C ASP A 23 10.24 5.38 -1.67
N CYS A 24 9.24 4.67 -2.21
CA CYS A 24 7.85 5.00 -1.97
C CYS A 24 7.40 4.73 -0.53
N ILE A 25 7.98 3.72 0.15
CA ILE A 25 7.73 3.52 1.58
C ILE A 25 8.31 4.67 2.40
N ASP A 26 9.56 5.06 2.11
CA ASP A 26 10.24 6.15 2.81
C ASP A 26 9.48 7.48 2.60
N GLU A 27 8.95 7.73 1.40
CA GLU A 27 8.09 8.89 1.13
C GLU A 27 6.79 8.86 1.95
N ILE A 28 6.05 7.74 1.94
CA ILE A 28 4.79 7.59 2.68
C ILE A 28 4.99 7.74 4.19
N VAL A 29 6.09 7.21 4.74
CA VAL A 29 6.33 7.24 6.19
C VAL A 29 6.74 8.64 6.66
N ASN A 30 7.37 9.43 5.80
CA ASN A 30 7.89 10.75 6.13
C ASN A 30 7.04 11.92 5.61
N VAL A 31 5.96 11.65 4.86
CA VAL A 31 5.06 12.69 4.35
C VAL A 31 4.40 13.45 5.50
N SER A 32 4.49 14.79 5.45
CA SER A 32 3.85 15.67 6.42
C SER A 32 2.33 15.64 6.25
N ILE A 33 1.57 15.79 7.35
CA ILE A 33 0.10 15.95 7.29
C ILE A 33 -0.35 17.19 6.51
N PHE A 34 0.55 18.15 6.28
CA PHE A 34 0.30 19.36 5.52
C PHE A 34 0.74 19.25 4.05
N ASP A 35 1.33 18.13 3.65
CA ASP A 35 1.72 17.87 2.27
C ASP A 35 0.48 17.60 1.41
N GLU A 36 0.47 18.12 0.18
CA GLU A 36 -0.63 17.91 -0.77
C GLU A 36 -0.85 16.42 -1.12
N ASN A 37 0.19 15.60 -1.01
CA ASN A 37 0.14 14.17 -1.30
C ASN A 37 -0.30 13.33 -0.08
N TYR A 38 -0.43 13.94 1.11
CA TYR A 38 -0.79 13.20 2.32
C TYR A 38 -2.11 12.45 2.16
N ASP A 39 -3.16 13.13 1.67
CA ASP A 39 -4.47 12.53 1.49
C ASP A 39 -4.47 11.48 0.36
N LEU A 40 -3.62 11.64 -0.65
CA LEU A 40 -3.41 10.64 -1.69
C LEU A 40 -2.84 9.35 -1.09
N TYR A 41 -1.77 9.45 -0.31
CA TYR A 41 -1.14 8.30 0.34
C TYR A 41 -2.04 7.64 1.37
N LYS A 42 -2.77 8.42 2.16
CA LYS A 42 -3.78 7.93 3.11
C LYS A 42 -4.87 7.13 2.41
N ASN A 43 -5.41 7.64 1.30
CA ASN A 43 -6.43 6.95 0.53
C ASN A 43 -5.90 5.67 -0.12
N PHE A 44 -4.69 5.71 -0.65
CA PHE A 44 -4.03 4.55 -1.22
C PHE A 44 -3.90 3.40 -0.19
N ILE A 45 -3.35 3.69 0.99
CA ILE A 45 -3.22 2.69 2.07
C ILE A 45 -4.60 2.15 2.51
N ARG A 46 -5.62 3.02 2.59
CA ARG A 46 -6.99 2.59 2.91
C ARG A 46 -7.53 1.58 1.90
N ILE A 47 -7.31 1.80 0.61
CA ILE A 47 -7.75 0.89 -0.46
C ILE A 47 -7.01 -0.45 -0.33
N LEU A 48 -5.68 -0.42 -0.18
CA LEU A 48 -4.88 -1.65 0.00
C LEU A 48 -5.34 -2.47 1.20
N LEU A 49 -5.62 -1.81 2.33
CA LEU A 49 -6.08 -2.46 3.54
C LEU A 49 -7.47 -3.09 3.33
N GLY A 50 -8.36 -2.38 2.63
CA GLY A 50 -9.69 -2.87 2.26
C GLY A 50 -9.62 -4.18 1.47
N TYR A 51 -8.77 -4.25 0.45
CA TYR A 51 -8.57 -5.50 -0.31
C TYR A 51 -7.99 -6.61 0.56
N TYR A 52 -6.95 -6.32 1.34
CA TYR A 52 -6.31 -7.31 2.19
C TYR A 52 -7.26 -7.92 3.23
N ILE A 53 -8.13 -7.11 3.84
CA ILE A 53 -9.14 -7.59 4.80
C ILE A 53 -10.27 -8.36 4.11
N SER A 54 -10.72 -7.88 2.94
CA SER A 54 -11.81 -8.54 2.19
C SER A 54 -11.41 -9.92 1.71
N GLU A 55 -10.18 -10.08 1.19
CA GLU A 55 -9.63 -11.38 0.82
C GLU A 55 -9.54 -12.32 2.03
N LYS A 56 -9.18 -11.81 3.22
CA LYS A 56 -9.17 -12.62 4.44
C LYS A 56 -10.57 -13.08 4.86
N HIS A 57 -11.59 -12.25 4.65
CA HIS A 57 -12.98 -12.65 4.91
C HIS A 57 -13.46 -13.75 3.97
N GLN A 58 -13.02 -13.76 2.71
CA GLN A 58 -13.35 -14.85 1.77
C GLN A 58 -12.71 -16.20 2.15
N LEU A 59 -11.60 -16.19 2.89
CA LEU A 59 -10.91 -17.41 3.35
C LEU A 59 -11.53 -18.05 4.60
N ASN A 60 -12.43 -17.34 5.28
CA ASN A 60 -13.23 -17.86 6.39
C ASN A 60 -14.72 -17.74 6.04
N PRO A 61 -15.27 -18.61 5.17
CA PRO A 61 -16.72 -18.67 5.03
C PRO A 61 -17.29 -19.06 6.40
N VAL A 62 -18.17 -18.20 6.93
CA VAL A 62 -18.95 -18.50 8.13
C VAL A 62 -19.78 -19.73 7.78
N ASN A 63 -19.50 -20.85 8.47
CA ASN A 63 -20.27 -22.09 8.39
C ASN A 63 -21.72 -21.86 8.86
#